data_AF-A0A3C1FW05-F1
#
_entry.id   AF-A0A3C1FW05-F1
#
_cell.length_a   1.000
_cell.length_b   1.000
_cell.length_c   1.000
_cell.angle_alpha   90.00
_cell.angle_beta   90.00
_cell.angle_gamma   90.00
#
_symmetry.space_group_name_H-M   'P 1'
#
loop_
_entity.id
_entity.type
_entity.pdbx_description
1 polymer ?
#
loop_
_entity_poly.entity_id
_entity_poly.type
_entity_poly.pdbx_seq_one_letter_code
_entity_poly.pdbx_strand_id
1 'polypeptide(L)'
;MSTAVKDKEDCIKVRQFLTDTKGHKMAAVIDMEEFKRLETVLALIPSSEQWLYKNKKALASVRRGLKQAAKGRVSKLNMSEL
;
A
#
# COMPACT_ATOMS: atom_id res chain seq x y z
N MET A 1 -6.68 20.35 -28.51
CA MET A 1 -8.08 20.59 -28.12
C MET A 1 -8.17 20.49 -26.60
N SER A 2 -8.05 21.62 -25.90
CA SER A 2 -8.14 21.72 -24.44
C SER A 2 -9.60 21.73 -24.04
N THR A 3 -10.14 20.63 -23.52
CA THR A 3 -11.51 20.61 -22.99
C THR A 3 -11.50 21.29 -21.62
N ALA A 4 -11.92 22.55 -21.60
CA ALA A 4 -12.25 23.29 -20.39
C ALA A 4 -13.34 22.53 -19.63
N VAL A 5 -12.98 21.97 -18.48
CA VAL A 5 -13.93 21.40 -17.53
C VAL A 5 -14.68 22.57 -16.92
N LYS A 6 -15.98 22.69 -17.22
CA LYS A 6 -16.87 23.65 -16.57
C LYS A 6 -16.85 23.36 -15.07
N ASP A 7 -16.43 24.34 -14.27
CA ASP A 7 -16.65 24.35 -12.83
C ASP A 7 -18.17 24.34 -12.58
N LYS A 8 -18.71 23.15 -12.34
CA LYS A 8 -20.00 22.97 -11.67
C LYS A 8 -19.70 22.85 -10.17
N GLU A 9 -20.35 23.68 -9.38
CA GLU A 9 -20.09 23.89 -7.96
C GLU A 9 -20.29 22.64 -7.08
N ASP A 10 -20.83 21.54 -7.63
CA ASP A 10 -21.05 20.24 -6.98
C ASP A 10 -20.05 19.14 -7.40
N CYS A 11 -18.87 19.49 -7.91
CA CYS A 11 -17.89 18.50 -8.34
C CYS A 11 -17.01 18.01 -7.18
N ILE A 12 -16.96 16.68 -6.97
CA ILE A 12 -15.96 16.03 -6.10
C ILE A 12 -14.56 16.35 -6.64
N LYS A 13 -13.74 17.06 -5.85
CA LYS A 13 -12.36 17.39 -6.22
C LYS A 13 -11.48 16.14 -6.13
N VAL A 14 -11.31 15.45 -7.25
CA VAL A 14 -10.42 14.30 -7.37
C VAL A 14 -8.96 14.77 -7.37
N ARG A 15 -8.23 14.47 -6.28
CA ARG A 15 -6.81 14.88 -6.10
C ARG A 15 -5.81 13.99 -6.83
N GLN A 16 -6.14 12.71 -7.04
CA GLN A 16 -5.27 11.75 -7.71
C GLN A 16 -6.09 10.81 -8.61
N PHE A 17 -5.52 10.47 -9.76
CA PHE A 17 -6.08 9.50 -10.69
C PHE A 17 -5.19 8.25 -10.72
N LEU A 18 -5.81 7.08 -10.76
CA LEU A 18 -5.13 5.81 -11.04
C LEU A 18 -5.29 5.52 -12.52
N THR A 19 -4.26 4.97 -13.16
CA THR A 19 -4.33 4.62 -14.58
C THR A 19 -4.55 3.12 -14.71
N ASP A 20 -5.57 2.71 -15.47
CA ASP A 20 -5.77 1.30 -15.81
C ASP A 20 -4.62 0.79 -16.70
N THR A 21 -4.45 -0.53 -16.77
CA THR A 21 -3.57 -1.28 -17.66
C THR A 21 -3.70 -0.89 -19.15
N LYS A 22 -4.81 -0.27 -19.54
CA LYS A 22 -5.08 0.25 -20.89
C LYS A 22 -4.82 1.76 -21.06
N GLY A 23 -4.32 2.45 -20.02
CA GLY A 23 -4.01 3.88 -20.07
C GLY A 23 -5.18 4.82 -19.74
N HIS A 24 -6.35 4.28 -19.40
CA HIS A 24 -7.52 5.10 -19.03
C HIS A 24 -7.37 5.65 -17.60
N LYS A 25 -7.66 6.95 -17.43
CA LYS A 25 -7.68 7.58 -16.10
C LYS A 25 -8.94 7.13 -15.35
N MET A 26 -8.73 6.41 -14.26
CA MET A 26 -9.76 6.04 -13.30
C MET A 26 -9.67 6.96 -12.09
N ALA A 27 -10.78 7.61 -11.75
CA ALA A 27 -10.92 8.33 -10.49
C ALA A 27 -11.49 7.35 -9.46
N ALA A 28 -10.74 7.06 -8.40
CA ALA A 28 -11.29 6.42 -7.21
C ALA A 28 -11.82 7.53 -6.30
N VAL A 29 -13.13 7.52 -6.01
CA VAL A 29 -13.71 8.38 -4.97
C VAL A 29 -13.54 7.63 -3.65
N ILE A 30 -12.65 8.15 -2.80
CA ILE A 30 -12.39 7.62 -1.46
C ILE A 30 -12.85 8.70 -0.48
N ASP A 31 -13.49 8.29 0.62
CA ASP A 31 -13.83 9.20 1.71
C ASP A 31 -12.55 9.86 2.27
N MET A 32 -12.62 11.15 2.60
CA MET A 32 -11.46 11.89 3.12
C MET A 32 -10.95 11.31 4.45
N GLU A 33 -11.83 10.75 5.28
CA GLU A 33 -11.43 10.06 6.50
C GLU A 33 -10.66 8.77 6.21
N GLU A 34 -11.13 7.97 5.24
CA GLU A 34 -10.44 6.75 4.81
C GLU A 34 -9.08 7.08 4.19
N PHE A 35 -8.99 8.13 3.38
CA PHE A 35 -7.72 8.57 2.80
C PHE A 35 -6.69 8.93 3.87
N LYS A 36 -7.08 9.73 4.88
CA LYS A 36 -6.20 10.09 6.00
C LYS A 36 -5.74 8.86 6.81
N ARG A 37 -6.62 7.88 7.01
CA ARG A 37 -6.26 6.63 7.69
C ARG A 37 -5.20 5.87 6.91
N LEU A 38 -5.37 5.73 5.59
CA LEU A 38 -4.41 5.06 4.73
C LEU A 38 -3.06 5.79 4.69
N GLU A 39 -3.06 7.12 4.59
CA GLU A 39 -1.85 7.94 4.63
C GLU A 39 -1.09 7.76 5.95
N THR A 40 -1.80 7.77 7.08
CA THR A 40 -1.22 7.55 8.42
C THR A 40 -0.59 6.15 8.51
N VAL A 41 -1.27 5.12 8.01
CA VAL A 41 -0.77 3.74 7.99
C VAL A 41 0.48 3.62 7.11
N LEU A 42 0.52 4.30 5.97
CA LEU A 42 1.68 4.30 5.08
C LEU A 42 2.86 5.06 5.69
N ALA A 43 2.61 6.16 6.40
CA ALA A 43 3.64 6.92 7.10
C ALA A 43 4.27 6.16 8.29
N LEU A 44 3.53 5.21 8.88
CA LEU A 44 4.04 4.33 9.94
C LEU A 44 5.04 3.29 9.43
N ILE A 45 5.03 2.96 8.14
CA ILE A 45 5.98 2.00 7.56
C ILE A 45 7.31 2.73 7.29
N PRO A 46 8.41 2.36 7.95
CA PRO A 46 9.71 2.97 7.68
C PRO A 46 10.07 2.87 6.20
N SER A 47 10.67 3.91 5.64
CA SER A 47 11.11 3.91 4.23
C SER A 47 12.02 2.71 3.90
N SER A 48 12.84 2.27 4.85
CA SER A 48 13.70 1.10 4.76
C SER A 48 12.96 -0.24 4.67
N GLU A 49 11.67 -0.30 5.02
CA GLU A 49 10.86 -1.52 4.99
C GLU A 49 9.88 -1.58 3.81
N GLN A 50 9.76 -0.50 3.03
CA GLN A 50 8.85 -0.46 1.88
C GLN A 50 9.12 -1.55 0.84
N TRP A 51 10.37 -2.00 0.70
CA TRP A 51 10.74 -3.06 -0.23
C TRP A 51 10.04 -4.39 0.09
N LEU A 52 9.78 -4.69 1.38
CA LEU A 52 9.13 -5.92 1.81
C LEU A 52 7.70 -6.00 1.26
N TYR A 53 6.98 -4.87 1.28
CA TYR A 53 5.62 -4.76 0.78
C TYR A 53 5.54 -4.80 -0.76
N LYS A 54 6.61 -4.44 -1.46
CA LYS A 54 6.73 -4.60 -2.93
C LYS A 54 7.01 -6.06 -3.32
N ASN A 55 7.66 -6.84 -2.46
CA ASN A 55 8.00 -8.25 -2.72
C ASN A 55 7.00 -9.22 -2.07
N LYS A 56 5.98 -9.64 -2.84
CA LYS A 56 4.93 -10.57 -2.38
C LYS A 56 5.48 -11.88 -1.79
N LYS A 57 6.57 -12.42 -2.34
CA LYS A 57 7.18 -13.67 -1.85
C LYS A 57 7.82 -13.47 -0.48
N ALA A 58 8.60 -12.40 -0.33
CA ALA A 58 9.24 -12.07 0.95
C ALA A 58 8.20 -11.78 2.04
N LEU A 59 7.17 -10.98 1.71
CA LEU A 59 6.08 -10.68 2.64
C LEU A 59 5.34 -11.95 3.10
N ALA A 60 5.09 -12.89 2.20
CA ALA A 60 4.46 -14.17 2.55
C ALA A 60 5.34 -15.00 3.50
N SER A 61 6.66 -15.04 3.27
CA SER A 61 7.61 -15.72 4.16
C SER A 61 7.63 -15.10 5.55
N VAL A 62 7.69 -13.77 5.65
CA VAL A 62 7.66 -13.05 6.94
C VAL A 62 6.36 -13.34 7.69
N ARG A 63 5.20 -13.22 7.02
CA ARG A 63 3.90 -13.54 7.62
C ARG A 63 3.82 -14.97 8.13
N ARG A 64 4.38 -15.93 7.39
CA ARG A 64 4.44 -17.34 7.80
C ARG A 64 5.31 -17.49 9.06
N GLY A 65 6.49 -16.87 9.09
CA GLY A 65 7.38 -16.88 10.24
C GLY A 65 6.71 -16.30 11.50
N LEU A 66 6.06 -15.14 11.37
CA LEU A 66 5.32 -14.52 12.47
C LEU A 66 4.20 -15.44 13.00
N LYS A 67 3.45 -16.11 12.12
CA LYS A 67 2.42 -17.09 12.53
C LYS A 67 3.00 -18.31 13.23
N GLN A 68 4.20 -18.76 12.83
CA GLN A 68 4.89 -19.86 13.47
C GLN A 68 5.42 -19.45 14.85
N ALA A 69 6.02 -18.27 14.95
CA ALA A 69 6.52 -17.71 16.20
C ALA A 69 5.40 -17.50 17.23
N ALA A 70 4.24 -16.98 16.81
CA ALA A 70 3.06 -16.84 17.68
C ALA A 70 2.55 -18.18 18.23
N LYS A 71 2.82 -19.29 17.52
CA LYS A 71 2.48 -20.67 17.96
C LYS A 71 3.63 -21.35 18.72
N GLY A 72 4.69 -20.61 19.08
CA GLY A 72 5.88 -21.14 19.75
C GLY A 72 6.78 -22.00 18.86
N ARG A 73 6.52 -22.06 17.55
CA ARG A 73 7.34 -22.84 16.60
C ARG A 73 8.52 -21.99 16.13
N VAL A 74 9.48 -21.79 17.02
CA VAL A 74 10.74 -21.09 16.75
C VAL A 74 11.91 -22.06 16.82
N SER A 75 12.88 -21.90 15.92
CA SER A 75 14.13 -22.65 15.92
C SER A 75 15.29 -21.69 16.15
N LYS A 76 16.28 -22.11 16.95
CA LYS A 76 17.50 -21.32 17.17
C LYS A 76 18.30 -21.32 15.87
N LEU A 77 18.68 -20.13 15.40
CA LEU A 77 19.57 -20.01 14.24
C LEU A 77 21.00 -20.32 14.69
N ASN A 78 21.66 -21.21 13.96
CA ASN A 78 23.09 -21.44 14.10
C ASN A 78 23.84 -20.33 13.37
N MET A 79 24.51 -19.46 14.13
CA MET A 79 25.27 -18.33 13.59
C MET A 79 26.54 -18.75 12.83
N SER A 80 26.92 -20.04 12.91
CA SER A 80 28.06 -20.63 12.20
C SER A 80 27.72 -21.12 10.79
N GLU A 81 26.44 -21.15 10.40
CA GLU A 81 25.96 -21.66 9.10
C GLU A 81 25.42 -20.54 8.19
N LEU A 82 25.60 -19.28 8.60
CA LEU A 82 25.19 -18.07 7.89
C LEU A 82 26.38 -17.40 7.21
#